data_AF-A0A5E4TK59-F1
#
_entry.id   AF-A0A5E4TK59-F1
#
_cell.length_a   1.000
_cell.length_b   1.000
_cell.length_c   1.000
_cell.angle_alpha   90.00
_cell.angle_beta   90.00
_cell.angle_gamma   90.00
#
_symmetry.space_group_name_H-M   'P 1'
#
loop_
_entity.id
_entity.type
_entity.pdbx_description
1 polymer ?
#
loop_
_entity_poly.entity_id
_entity_poly.type
_entity_poly.pdbx_seq_one_letter_code
_entity_poly.pdbx_strand_id
1 'polypeptide(L)'
;MDRIPDRPTAPETSPSSVSSGPGCDQYPPDLGDARHLSREELVGSLDTALAHWDGREDLWIFAYGSLIWNPGLPVEESLHARVFGYHRGLYLWSRVNRGTPEQPGLVLALDRGGSCAGVALRLSAARARAELETLWYREMAMGSYRPAWLNCSLADGRAAPALAFVMRRDVKSYAGRLPDDIIRKVFDQAQGRYGTTHDYVARTVKALRDAGMPDPALEAVLHRCGAR
;
A
#
# COMPACT_ATOMS: atom_id res chain seq x y z
N MET A 1 -5.64 36.61 52.56
CA MET A 1 -5.78 37.25 51.24
C MET A 1 -4.40 37.15 50.61
N ASP A 2 -4.08 36.29 49.65
CA ASP A 2 -4.94 35.58 48.68
C ASP A 2 -4.32 34.23 48.30
N ARG A 3 -5.18 33.21 48.13
CA ARG A 3 -4.81 31.88 47.64
C ARG A 3 -4.61 31.97 46.12
N ILE A 4 -3.45 31.53 45.65
CA ILE A 4 -3.21 31.25 44.23
C ILE A 4 -3.96 29.94 43.89
N PRO A 5 -4.84 29.90 42.87
CA PRO A 5 -5.51 28.67 42.49
C PRO A 5 -4.58 27.78 41.65
N ASP A 6 -4.59 26.50 41.98
CA ASP A 6 -3.85 25.42 41.34
C ASP A 6 -4.26 25.27 39.87
N ARG A 7 -3.28 25.11 38.98
CA ARG A 7 -3.49 24.94 37.54
C ARG A 7 -3.90 23.48 37.28
N PRO A 8 -5.03 23.19 36.63
CA PRO A 8 -5.40 21.80 36.37
C PRO A 8 -4.40 21.17 35.39
N THR A 9 -3.76 20.10 35.84
CA THR A 9 -2.98 19.16 35.02
C THR A 9 -3.88 18.59 33.93
N ALA A 10 -3.48 18.79 32.67
CA ALA A 10 -4.12 18.17 31.52
C ALA A 10 -4.04 16.63 31.64
N PRO A 11 -5.10 15.89 31.29
CA PRO A 11 -5.03 14.44 31.30
C PRO A 11 -4.08 13.95 30.22
N GLU A 12 -3.16 13.07 30.60
CA GLU A 12 -2.34 12.28 29.68
C GLU A 12 -3.26 11.57 28.68
N THR A 13 -3.17 11.94 27.42
CA THR A 13 -3.81 11.22 26.33
C THR A 13 -3.09 9.89 26.13
N SER A 14 -3.63 8.84 26.74
CA SER A 14 -3.33 7.45 26.38
C SER A 14 -3.44 7.29 24.86
N PRO A 15 -2.53 6.55 24.19
CA PRO A 15 -2.69 6.25 22.78
C PRO A 15 -3.98 5.46 22.61
N SER A 16 -4.96 6.13 22.01
CA SER A 16 -6.28 5.62 21.67
C SER A 16 -6.15 4.26 21.00
N SER A 17 -6.66 3.24 21.68
CA SER A 17 -6.86 1.88 21.20
C SER A 17 -7.59 1.93 19.86
N VAL A 18 -6.87 1.58 18.79
CA VAL A 18 -7.43 1.67 17.45
C VAL A 18 -8.33 0.46 17.23
N SER A 19 -9.63 0.69 17.26
CA SER A 19 -10.69 -0.30 17.06
C SER A 19 -10.56 -1.00 15.69
N SER A 20 -10.72 -2.31 15.79
CA SER A 20 -10.59 -3.41 14.85
C SER A 20 -11.61 -3.43 13.71
N GLY A 21 -11.17 -3.92 12.54
CA GLY A 21 -12.04 -4.38 11.45
C GLY A 21 -11.34 -5.53 10.73
N PRO A 22 -12.12 -6.41 10.06
CA PRO A 22 -12.15 -7.83 10.41
C PRO A 22 -10.73 -8.41 10.48
N GLY A 23 -10.26 -8.60 11.71
CA GLY A 23 -8.98 -9.23 12.01
C GLY A 23 -9.13 -10.72 11.78
N CYS A 24 -8.28 -11.28 10.93
CA CYS A 24 -8.14 -12.71 10.88
C CYS A 24 -7.30 -13.14 12.09
N ASP A 25 -7.87 -13.94 12.97
CA ASP A 25 -7.21 -14.44 14.19
C ASP A 25 -6.55 -15.81 13.98
N GLN A 26 -6.56 -16.32 12.74
CA GLN A 26 -6.01 -17.63 12.37
C GLN A 26 -5.10 -17.53 11.14
N TYR A 27 -4.03 -18.33 11.13
CA TYR A 27 -3.14 -18.46 9.98
C TYR A 27 -2.94 -19.96 9.66
N PRO A 28 -3.12 -20.40 8.41
CA PRO A 28 -3.52 -19.62 7.23
C PRO A 28 -5.01 -19.21 7.25
N PRO A 29 -5.39 -18.08 6.62
CA PRO A 29 -6.78 -17.64 6.49
C PRO A 29 -7.55 -18.44 5.41
N ASP A 30 -8.87 -18.55 5.55
CA ASP A 30 -9.75 -18.98 4.45
C ASP A 30 -10.01 -17.81 3.49
N LEU A 31 -9.35 -17.87 2.32
CA LEU A 31 -9.46 -16.86 1.27
C LEU A 31 -10.43 -17.24 0.15
N GLY A 32 -11.01 -18.46 0.20
CA GLY A 32 -11.73 -19.07 -0.92
C GLY A 32 -10.93 -19.10 -2.22
N ASP A 33 -11.64 -19.25 -3.34
CA ASP A 33 -11.00 -19.35 -4.65
C ASP A 33 -10.32 -18.05 -5.11
N ALA A 34 -9.28 -18.21 -5.92
CA ALA A 34 -8.61 -17.09 -6.55
C ALA A 34 -9.45 -16.51 -7.69
N ARG A 35 -9.92 -15.27 -7.51
CA ARG A 35 -10.44 -14.49 -8.62
C ARG A 35 -9.28 -13.89 -9.41
N HIS A 36 -9.19 -14.28 -10.67
CA HIS A 36 -8.36 -13.64 -11.66
C HIS A 36 -9.25 -12.84 -12.60
N LEU A 37 -8.94 -11.56 -12.82
CA LEU A 37 -9.64 -10.77 -13.82
C LEU A 37 -9.29 -11.28 -15.21
N SER A 38 -10.32 -11.39 -16.05
CA SER A 38 -10.13 -11.69 -17.48
C SER A 38 -9.37 -10.54 -18.16
N ARG A 39 -8.83 -10.81 -19.35
CA ARG A 39 -8.20 -9.76 -20.16
C ARG A 39 -9.17 -8.62 -20.47
N GLU A 40 -10.43 -8.94 -20.73
CA GLU A 40 -11.48 -7.96 -21.00
C GLU A 40 -11.80 -7.10 -19.76
N GLU A 41 -11.88 -7.72 -18.57
CA GLU A 41 -12.06 -6.98 -17.31
C GLU A 41 -10.86 -6.07 -17.01
N LEU A 42 -9.63 -6.52 -17.29
CA LEU A 42 -8.43 -5.71 -17.11
C LEU A 42 -8.41 -4.51 -18.05
N VAL A 43 -8.65 -4.71 -19.34
CA VAL A 43 -8.71 -3.63 -20.34
C VAL A 43 -9.84 -2.66 -19.99
N GLY A 44 -11.04 -3.16 -19.73
CA GLY A 44 -12.19 -2.31 -19.40
C GLY A 44 -12.01 -1.49 -18.12
N SER A 45 -11.37 -2.06 -17.09
CA SER A 45 -11.06 -1.31 -15.86
C SER A 45 -9.96 -0.26 -16.06
N LEU A 46 -8.99 -0.51 -16.95
CA LEU A 46 -8.00 0.49 -17.35
C LEU A 46 -8.64 1.63 -18.15
N ASP A 47 -9.49 1.30 -19.13
CA ASP A 47 -10.24 2.29 -19.92
C ASP A 47 -11.09 3.18 -19.00
N THR A 48 -11.76 2.56 -18.02
CA THR A 48 -12.54 3.29 -17.00
C THR A 48 -11.65 4.22 -16.17
N ALA A 49 -10.46 3.76 -15.74
CA ALA A 49 -9.54 4.58 -14.98
C ALA A 49 -9.00 5.76 -15.80
N LEU A 50 -8.84 5.59 -17.11
CA LEU A 50 -8.33 6.60 -18.03
C LEU A 50 -9.43 7.42 -18.71
N ALA A 51 -10.71 7.24 -18.38
CA ALA A 51 -11.83 7.86 -19.10
C ALA A 51 -11.78 9.40 -19.15
N HIS A 52 -11.10 10.05 -18.20
CA HIS A 52 -10.95 11.51 -18.13
C HIS A 52 -9.56 11.99 -18.56
N TRP A 53 -8.69 11.09 -19.00
CA TRP A 53 -7.37 11.43 -19.50
C TRP A 53 -7.41 11.59 -21.01
N ASP A 54 -6.94 12.74 -21.51
CA ASP A 54 -7.03 13.12 -22.92
C ASP A 54 -5.89 12.56 -23.80
N GLY A 55 -4.95 11.82 -23.19
CA GLY A 55 -3.80 11.24 -23.86
C GLY A 55 -2.68 12.23 -24.20
N ARG A 56 -2.80 13.50 -23.77
CA ARG A 56 -1.85 14.57 -24.13
C ARG A 56 -0.93 14.94 -22.98
N GLU A 57 -1.49 14.96 -21.78
CA GLU A 57 -0.74 15.28 -20.56
C GLU A 57 -0.07 14.04 -19.98
N ASP A 58 1.09 14.24 -19.37
CA ASP A 58 1.80 13.19 -18.64
C ASP A 58 0.99 12.70 -17.44
N LEU A 59 1.18 11.43 -17.08
CA LEU A 59 0.50 10.82 -15.95
C LEU A 59 1.44 10.57 -14.78
N TRP A 60 0.91 10.70 -13.58
CA TRP A 60 1.62 10.34 -12.36
C TRP A 60 1.08 9.04 -11.77
N ILE A 61 1.98 8.17 -11.33
CA ILE A 61 1.66 6.98 -10.53
C ILE A 61 2.14 7.20 -9.11
N PHE A 62 1.25 7.02 -8.13
CA PHE A 62 1.65 7.08 -6.72
C PHE A 62 2.15 5.71 -6.24
N ALA A 63 3.47 5.59 -6.11
CA ALA A 63 4.15 4.42 -5.60
C ALA A 63 4.26 4.46 -4.06
N TYR A 64 3.61 3.50 -3.41
CA TYR A 64 3.63 3.35 -1.94
C TYR A 64 4.23 2.00 -1.46
N GLY A 65 4.57 1.09 -2.37
CA GLY A 65 5.03 -0.25 -2.03
C GLY A 65 6.19 -0.69 -2.91
N SER A 66 6.06 -1.83 -3.58
CA SER A 66 7.14 -2.39 -4.42
C SER A 66 7.57 -1.46 -5.56
N LEU A 67 6.66 -0.62 -6.07
CA LEU A 67 6.95 0.36 -7.12
C LEU A 67 8.02 1.39 -6.73
N ILE A 68 8.27 1.61 -5.43
CA ILE A 68 9.31 2.53 -4.95
C ILE A 68 10.71 2.03 -5.33
N TRP A 69 10.95 0.72 -5.25
CA TRP A 69 12.27 0.11 -5.50
C TRP A 69 12.29 -0.85 -6.70
N ASN A 70 11.13 -1.12 -7.30
CA ASN A 70 10.96 -1.88 -8.52
C ASN A 70 9.77 -1.34 -9.34
N PRO A 71 9.94 -0.18 -10.02
CA PRO A 71 8.87 0.45 -10.79
C PRO A 71 8.36 -0.46 -11.90
N GLY A 72 9.27 -1.14 -12.62
CA GLY A 72 8.91 -2.01 -13.73
C GLY A 72 8.29 -1.25 -14.92
N LEU A 73 8.56 0.06 -15.01
CA LEU A 73 8.12 0.96 -16.07
C LEU A 73 9.15 2.08 -16.24
N PRO A 74 9.25 2.72 -17.43
CA PRO A 74 10.11 3.86 -17.65
C PRO A 74 9.60 5.07 -16.86
N VAL A 75 10.47 5.70 -16.08
CA VAL A 75 10.11 6.86 -15.27
C VAL A 75 10.84 8.09 -15.80
N GLU A 76 10.08 9.11 -16.22
CA GLU A 76 10.63 10.38 -16.69
C GLU A 76 11.10 11.25 -15.51
N GLU A 77 10.40 11.15 -14.39
CA GLU A 77 10.66 11.93 -13.18
C GLU A 77 10.12 11.18 -11.95
N SER A 78 10.88 11.19 -10.86
CA SER A 78 10.45 10.64 -9.57
C SER A 78 10.54 11.72 -8.51
N LEU A 79 9.43 11.99 -7.82
CA LEU A 79 9.39 12.96 -6.75
C LEU A 79 8.80 12.36 -5.49
N HIS A 80 9.31 12.76 -4.33
CA HIS A 80 8.63 12.44 -3.07
C HIS A 80 7.25 13.08 -3.07
N ALA A 81 6.28 12.30 -2.60
CA ALA A 81 4.89 12.67 -2.62
C ALA A 81 4.19 12.23 -1.34
N ARG A 82 3.15 12.98 -0.98
CA ARG A 82 2.24 12.61 0.10
C ARG A 82 0.80 12.61 -0.39
N VAL A 83 0.06 11.57 -0.02
CA VAL A 83 -1.40 11.52 -0.15
C VAL A 83 -2.04 11.57 1.23
N PHE A 84 -3.19 12.25 1.31
CA PHE A 84 -4.00 12.35 2.52
C PHE A 84 -5.27 11.50 2.38
N GLY A 85 -5.81 11.04 3.51
CA GLY A 85 -6.98 10.16 3.54
C GLY A 85 -6.65 8.68 3.29
N TYR A 86 -5.37 8.33 3.20
CA TYR A 86 -4.90 6.96 2.99
C TYR A 86 -3.63 6.68 3.79
N HIS A 87 -3.46 5.44 4.23
CA HIS A 87 -2.26 4.96 4.90
C HIS A 87 -1.86 3.61 4.32
N ARG A 88 -0.55 3.34 4.37
CA ARG A 88 0.03 2.06 3.97
C ARG A 88 -0.05 1.07 5.12
N GLY A 89 -0.31 -0.20 4.80
CA GLY A 89 -0.14 -1.31 5.72
C GLY A 89 -0.22 -2.67 5.01
N LEU A 90 0.04 -3.74 5.76
CA LEU A 90 -0.04 -5.13 5.29
C LEU A 90 -1.51 -5.58 5.20
N TYR A 91 -2.23 -5.05 4.20
CA TYR A 91 -3.69 -5.20 4.08
C TYR A 91 -4.12 -6.17 2.98
N LEU A 92 -3.18 -6.82 2.29
CA LEU A 92 -3.48 -7.76 1.22
C LEU A 92 -2.81 -9.11 1.44
N TRP A 93 -3.63 -10.17 1.53
CA TRP A 93 -3.16 -11.55 1.45
C TRP A 93 -2.64 -11.88 0.04
N SER A 94 -1.40 -12.36 -0.05
CA SER A 94 -0.70 -12.73 -1.28
C SER A 94 -0.51 -14.24 -1.38
N ARG A 95 -1.18 -14.87 -2.35
CA ARG A 95 -1.08 -16.32 -2.63
C ARG A 95 -0.07 -16.71 -3.71
N VAL A 96 0.68 -15.76 -4.27
CA VAL A 96 1.60 -16.02 -5.40
C VAL A 96 2.96 -15.37 -5.17
N ASN A 97 2.98 -14.07 -4.89
CA ASN A 97 4.21 -13.28 -4.92
C ASN A 97 5.04 -13.46 -3.64
N ARG A 98 4.38 -13.45 -2.48
CA ARG A 98 4.98 -13.50 -1.14
C ARG A 98 4.47 -14.64 -0.26
N GLY A 99 3.72 -15.56 -0.85
CA GLY A 99 3.20 -16.79 -0.24
C GLY A 99 2.61 -17.70 -1.30
N THR A 100 1.95 -18.76 -0.87
CA THR A 100 1.21 -19.73 -1.70
C THR A 100 -0.27 -19.75 -1.32
N PRO A 101 -1.15 -20.49 -2.02
CA PRO A 101 -2.53 -20.70 -1.56
C PRO A 101 -2.61 -21.35 -0.16
N GLU A 102 -1.68 -22.24 0.18
CA GLU A 102 -1.64 -22.97 1.45
C GLU A 102 -0.98 -22.15 2.57
N GLN A 103 0.00 -21.31 2.23
CA GLN A 103 0.70 -20.42 3.16
C GLN A 103 0.73 -18.99 2.61
N PRO A 104 -0.39 -18.26 2.68
CA PRO A 104 -0.50 -16.92 2.11
C PRO A 104 0.45 -15.93 2.79
N GLY A 105 1.13 -15.12 1.99
CA GLY A 105 1.93 -13.99 2.47
C GLY A 105 1.10 -12.73 2.68
N LEU A 106 1.75 -11.65 3.07
CA LEU A 106 1.15 -10.31 3.10
C LEU A 106 1.92 -9.36 2.19
N VAL A 107 1.20 -8.45 1.54
CA VAL A 107 1.79 -7.33 0.79
C VAL A 107 1.14 -6.01 1.19
N LEU A 108 1.83 -4.91 0.89
CA LEU A 108 1.37 -3.58 1.24
C LEU A 108 0.23 -3.15 0.32
N ALA A 109 -0.77 -2.51 0.90
CA ALA A 109 -1.81 -1.80 0.17
C ALA A 109 -2.10 -0.44 0.83
N LEU A 110 -2.72 0.47 0.08
CA LEU A 110 -3.32 1.68 0.63
C LEU A 110 -4.73 1.39 1.12
N ASP A 111 -5.01 1.75 2.37
CA ASP A 111 -6.34 1.72 2.93
C ASP A 111 -6.73 3.10 3.47
N ARG A 112 -8.03 3.36 3.57
CA ARG A 112 -8.57 4.68 3.94
C ARG A 112 -8.15 5.12 5.34
N GLY A 113 -7.97 6.43 5.51
CA GLY A 113 -7.58 7.12 6.74
C GLY A 113 -6.09 7.48 6.78
N GLY A 114 -5.72 8.52 7.52
CA GLY A 114 -4.32 8.93 7.74
C GLY A 114 -3.68 9.67 6.57
N SER A 115 -2.36 9.51 6.43
CA SER A 115 -1.59 9.98 5.27
C SER A 115 -0.50 8.96 4.92
N CYS A 116 -0.06 8.94 3.67
CA CYS A 116 0.99 8.05 3.21
C CYS A 116 2.05 8.85 2.46
N ALA A 117 3.32 8.68 2.86
CA ALA A 117 4.47 9.10 2.09
C ALA A 117 4.80 8.03 1.03
N GLY A 118 5.16 8.48 -0.16
CA GLY A 118 5.52 7.62 -1.29
C GLY A 118 6.23 8.42 -2.37
N VAL A 119 6.32 7.85 -3.56
CA VAL A 119 6.95 8.49 -4.72
C VAL A 119 5.91 8.69 -5.81
N ALA A 120 5.80 9.89 -6.36
CA ALA A 120 5.09 10.12 -7.60
C ALA A 120 6.05 9.85 -8.77
N LEU A 121 5.67 8.92 -9.65
CA LEU A 121 6.44 8.53 -10.83
C LEU A 121 5.74 9.10 -12.07
N ARG A 122 6.43 9.96 -12.83
CA ARG A 122 5.89 10.55 -14.07
C ARG A 122 6.11 9.61 -15.25
N LEU A 123 5.04 9.36 -15.98
CA LEU A 123 4.99 8.67 -17.26
C LEU A 123 4.75 9.69 -18.36
N SER A 124 5.54 9.62 -19.44
CA SER A 124 5.29 10.44 -20.62
C SER A 124 3.96 10.07 -21.28
N ALA A 125 3.18 11.07 -21.71
CA ALA A 125 1.87 10.87 -22.34
C ALA A 125 1.91 9.88 -23.51
N ALA A 126 2.96 9.97 -24.33
CA ALA A 126 3.20 9.12 -25.49
C ALA A 126 3.31 7.63 -25.16
N ARG A 127 3.72 7.27 -23.93
CA ARG A 127 3.94 5.88 -23.50
C ARG A 127 2.96 5.43 -22.43
N ALA A 128 2.31 6.38 -21.75
CA ALA A 128 1.53 6.12 -20.54
C ALA A 128 0.51 4.99 -20.71
N ARG A 129 -0.22 4.94 -21.83
CA ARG A 129 -1.18 3.84 -22.08
C ARG A 129 -0.51 2.46 -22.11
N ALA A 130 0.54 2.29 -22.90
CA ALA A 130 1.21 1.00 -23.06
C ALA A 130 1.89 0.52 -21.77
N GLU A 131 2.53 1.45 -21.04
CA GLU A 131 3.17 1.13 -19.76
C GLU A 131 2.11 0.81 -18.69
N LEU A 132 0.98 1.52 -18.70
CA LEU A 132 -0.15 1.23 -17.81
C LEU A 132 -0.79 -0.12 -18.08
N GLU A 133 -0.88 -0.59 -19.33
CA GLU A 133 -1.37 -1.93 -19.63
C GLU A 133 -0.52 -3.00 -18.94
N THR A 134 0.81 -2.86 -19.01
CA THR A 134 1.75 -3.77 -18.34
C THR A 134 1.63 -3.67 -16.82
N LEU A 135 1.54 -2.45 -16.28
CA LEU A 135 1.33 -2.23 -14.85
C LEU A 135 -0.03 -2.79 -14.38
N TRP A 136 -1.07 -2.71 -15.20
CA TRP A 136 -2.39 -3.25 -14.89
C TRP A 136 -2.35 -4.77 -14.72
N TYR A 137 -1.66 -5.48 -15.61
CA TYR A 137 -1.47 -6.93 -15.46
C TYR A 137 -0.74 -7.29 -14.17
N ARG A 138 0.22 -6.46 -13.75
CA ARG A 138 0.97 -6.67 -12.51
C ARG A 138 0.13 -6.45 -11.25
N GLU A 139 -0.63 -5.35 -11.20
CA GLU A 139 -1.30 -4.90 -9.98
C GLU A 139 -2.77 -5.35 -9.91
N MET A 140 -3.50 -5.33 -11.03
CA MET A 140 -4.96 -5.53 -11.06
C MET A 140 -5.39 -6.98 -11.34
N ALA A 141 -4.48 -7.88 -11.74
CA ALA A 141 -4.85 -9.25 -12.14
C ALA A 141 -5.65 -10.04 -11.10
N MET A 142 -5.41 -9.82 -9.80
CA MET A 142 -6.12 -10.49 -8.71
C MET A 142 -7.42 -9.77 -8.27
N GLY A 143 -7.78 -8.66 -8.93
CA GLY A 143 -8.95 -7.85 -8.60
C GLY A 143 -8.99 -7.31 -7.16
N SER A 144 -7.85 -7.32 -6.47
CA SER A 144 -7.75 -6.96 -5.04
C SER A 144 -7.63 -5.45 -4.80
N TYR A 145 -7.28 -4.70 -5.84
CA TYR A 145 -7.24 -3.25 -5.81
C TYR A 145 -8.38 -2.63 -6.62
N ARG A 146 -8.61 -1.35 -6.36
CA ARG A 146 -9.34 -0.44 -7.23
C ARG A 146 -8.40 0.70 -7.64
N PRO A 147 -8.38 1.12 -8.92
CA PRO A 147 -7.68 2.32 -9.32
C PRO A 147 -8.35 3.55 -8.69
N ALA A 148 -7.55 4.53 -8.28
CA ALA A 148 -8.03 5.80 -7.76
C ALA A 148 -7.08 6.93 -8.13
N TRP A 149 -7.62 8.04 -8.63
CA TRP A 149 -6.89 9.29 -8.78
C TRP A 149 -6.83 10.01 -7.44
N LEU A 150 -5.63 10.09 -6.87
CA LEU A 150 -5.37 10.74 -5.59
C LEU A 150 -4.66 12.07 -5.82
N ASN A 151 -5.04 13.10 -5.07
CA ASN A 151 -4.30 14.35 -5.10
C ASN A 151 -3.00 14.19 -4.28
N CYS A 152 -1.85 14.31 -4.93
CA CYS A 152 -0.53 14.20 -4.32
C CYS A 152 0.06 15.58 -4.08
N SER A 153 0.52 15.83 -2.86
CA SER A 153 1.44 16.94 -2.58
C SER A 153 2.86 16.49 -2.90
N LEU A 154 3.49 17.13 -3.88
CA LEU A 154 4.85 16.83 -4.34
C LEU A 154 5.88 17.64 -3.53
N ALA A 155 7.09 17.11 -3.39
CA ALA A 155 8.14 17.74 -2.58
C ALA A 155 8.67 19.07 -3.11
N ASP A 156 8.41 19.40 -4.38
CA ASP A 156 8.72 20.69 -4.98
C ASP A 156 7.62 21.74 -4.79
N GLY A 157 6.58 21.41 -4.01
CA GLY A 157 5.46 22.29 -3.70
C GLY A 157 4.30 22.20 -4.69
N ARG A 158 4.42 21.46 -5.80
CA ARG A 158 3.31 21.21 -6.72
C ARG A 158 2.27 20.28 -6.08
N ALA A 159 1.04 20.37 -6.57
CA ALA A 159 0.02 19.34 -6.37
C ALA A 159 -0.35 18.73 -7.73
N ALA A 160 -0.42 17.41 -7.80
CA ALA A 160 -0.77 16.70 -9.03
C ALA A 160 -1.67 15.49 -8.73
N PRO A 161 -2.68 15.22 -9.57
CA PRO A 161 -3.40 13.97 -9.51
C PRO A 161 -2.47 12.82 -9.91
N ALA A 162 -2.42 11.77 -9.10
CA ALA A 162 -1.67 10.56 -9.40
C ALA A 162 -2.56 9.32 -9.24
N LEU A 163 -2.41 8.39 -10.17
CA LEU A 163 -3.10 7.11 -10.14
C LEU A 163 -2.47 6.21 -9.08
N ALA A 164 -3.29 5.66 -8.20
CA ALA A 164 -2.90 4.75 -7.15
C ALA A 164 -3.78 3.50 -7.16
N PHE A 165 -3.23 2.38 -6.69
CA PHE A 165 -3.97 1.14 -6.46
C PHE A 165 -4.38 1.09 -4.99
N VAL A 166 -5.68 1.23 -4.72
CA VAL A 166 -6.23 1.29 -3.36
C VAL A 166 -6.87 -0.06 -3.02
N MET A 167 -6.69 -0.51 -1.78
CA MET A 167 -7.26 -1.76 -1.31
C MET A 167 -8.79 -1.77 -1.40
N ARG A 168 -9.33 -2.84 -1.98
CA ARG A 168 -10.76 -3.15 -1.90
C ARG A 168 -11.06 -3.84 -0.58
N ARG A 169 -12.04 -3.35 0.18
CA ARG A 169 -12.45 -3.98 1.45
C ARG A 169 -13.54 -5.05 1.29
N ASP A 170 -14.14 -5.14 0.12
CA ASP A 170 -15.23 -6.06 -0.23
C ASP A 170 -14.72 -7.42 -0.74
N VAL A 171 -13.41 -7.62 -0.82
CA VAL A 171 -12.78 -8.87 -1.29
C VAL A 171 -12.22 -9.67 -0.13
N LYS A 172 -12.26 -11.01 -0.23
CA LYS A 172 -11.70 -11.91 0.79
C LYS A 172 -10.19 -11.76 1.01
N SER A 173 -9.47 -11.25 0.02
CA SER A 173 -8.02 -11.01 0.12
C SER A 173 -7.67 -9.79 0.98
N TYR A 174 -8.66 -8.99 1.40
CA TYR A 174 -8.46 -7.91 2.36
C TYR A 174 -8.15 -8.46 3.75
N ALA A 175 -6.93 -8.22 4.22
CA ALA A 175 -6.45 -8.73 5.50
C ALA A 175 -6.91 -7.89 6.70
N GLY A 176 -7.28 -6.62 6.47
CA GLY A 176 -7.52 -5.69 7.57
C GLY A 176 -6.30 -5.53 8.47
N ARG A 177 -6.55 -5.11 9.72
CA ARG A 177 -5.47 -5.04 10.71
C ARG A 177 -5.35 -6.39 11.39
N LEU A 178 -4.17 -6.98 11.30
CA LEU A 178 -3.86 -8.27 11.89
C LEU A 178 -3.14 -8.11 13.23
N PRO A 179 -3.35 -9.03 14.18
CA PRO A 179 -2.56 -9.07 15.41
C PRO A 179 -1.11 -9.48 15.13
N ASP A 180 -0.19 -9.04 15.98
CA ASP A 180 1.25 -9.26 15.81
C ASP A 180 1.60 -10.76 15.76
N ASP A 181 0.86 -11.66 16.42
CA ASP A 181 1.12 -13.11 16.39
C ASP A 181 0.88 -13.71 14.98
N ILE A 182 -0.12 -13.22 14.26
CA ILE A 182 -0.41 -13.63 12.89
C ILE A 182 0.66 -13.09 11.94
N ILE A 183 1.07 -11.82 12.11
CA ILE A 183 2.13 -11.22 11.30
C ILE A 183 3.45 -11.98 11.50
N ARG A 184 3.79 -12.37 12.74
CA ARG A 184 4.97 -13.22 13.03
C ARG A 184 4.90 -14.56 12.30
N LYS A 185 3.78 -15.28 12.38
CA LYS A 185 3.59 -16.55 11.65
C LYS A 185 3.78 -16.36 10.13
N VAL A 186 3.25 -15.29 9.56
CA VAL A 186 3.46 -14.96 8.14
C VAL A 186 4.92 -14.68 7.83
N PHE A 187 5.61 -13.91 8.66
CA PHE A 187 7.04 -13.61 8.46
C PHE A 187 7.91 -14.86 8.52
N ASP A 188 7.57 -15.81 9.40
CA ASP A 188 8.32 -17.07 9.56
C ASP A 188 8.02 -18.10 8.48
N GLN A 189 6.79 -18.15 7.96
CA GLN A 189 6.32 -19.29 7.14
C GLN A 189 6.07 -18.91 5.67
N ALA A 190 5.63 -17.68 5.37
CA ALA A 190 5.15 -17.35 4.03
C ALA A 190 6.30 -17.04 3.06
N GLN A 191 6.39 -17.83 2.00
CA GLN A 191 7.30 -17.64 0.87
C GLN A 191 6.56 -17.84 -0.45
N GLY A 192 6.71 -16.89 -1.36
CA GLY A 192 6.15 -16.98 -2.71
C GLY A 192 7.22 -16.87 -3.78
N ARG A 193 6.77 -16.65 -5.02
CA ARG A 193 7.60 -16.53 -6.22
C ARG A 193 8.75 -15.54 -6.09
N TYR A 194 8.55 -14.45 -5.33
CA TYR A 194 9.53 -13.38 -5.19
C TYR A 194 10.20 -13.32 -3.81
N GLY A 195 10.09 -14.40 -3.02
CA GLY A 195 10.66 -14.51 -1.68
C GLY A 195 9.63 -14.33 -0.57
N THR A 196 10.11 -14.07 0.64
CA THR A 196 9.27 -14.01 1.84
C THR A 196 8.52 -12.69 1.96
N THR A 197 7.48 -12.68 2.78
CA THR A 197 6.82 -11.44 3.23
C THR A 197 7.77 -10.58 4.07
N HIS A 198 8.58 -11.19 4.93
CA HIS A 198 9.57 -10.49 5.75
C HIS A 198 10.55 -9.68 4.89
N ASP A 199 11.19 -10.31 3.89
CA ASP A 199 12.16 -9.64 3.01
C ASP A 199 11.54 -8.50 2.21
N TYR A 200 10.28 -8.67 1.82
CA TYR A 200 9.51 -7.64 1.13
C TYR A 200 9.30 -6.40 1.99
N VAL A 201 8.92 -6.58 3.26
CA VAL A 201 8.74 -5.49 4.22
C VAL A 201 10.08 -4.83 4.53
N ALA A 202 11.12 -5.62 4.82
CA ALA A 202 12.46 -5.13 5.12
C ALA A 202 13.04 -4.30 3.96
N ARG A 203 12.89 -4.78 2.72
CA ARG A 203 13.32 -4.04 1.52
C ARG A 203 12.55 -2.73 1.35
N THR A 204 11.24 -2.75 1.60
CA THR A 204 10.42 -1.54 1.46
C THR A 204 10.75 -0.51 2.53
N VAL A 205 10.93 -0.93 3.78
CA VAL A 205 11.42 -0.07 4.88
C VAL A 205 12.77 0.55 4.53
N LYS A 206 13.72 -0.26 4.03
CA LYS A 206 15.03 0.25 3.61
C LYS A 206 14.90 1.29 2.49
N ALA A 207 14.15 0.99 1.43
CA ALA A 207 13.98 1.90 0.30
C ALA A 207 13.34 3.23 0.72
N LEU A 208 12.37 3.18 1.64
CA LEU A 208 11.74 4.36 2.21
C LEU A 208 12.73 5.22 3.01
N ARG A 209 13.55 4.58 3.86
CA ARG A 209 14.60 5.28 4.62
C ARG A 209 15.67 5.89 3.71
N ASP A 210 16.17 5.12 2.74
CA ASP A 210 17.18 5.58 1.78
C ASP A 210 16.66 6.78 0.97
N ALA A 211 15.36 6.81 0.67
CA ALA A 211 14.68 7.92 0.03
C ALA A 211 14.28 9.05 1.02
N GLY A 212 14.73 9.04 2.27
CA GLY A 212 14.42 10.10 3.24
C GLY A 212 12.93 10.19 3.63
N MET A 213 12.17 9.11 3.44
CA MET A 213 10.74 8.99 3.78
C MET A 213 10.50 7.84 4.78
N PRO A 214 11.08 7.88 5.99
CA PRO A 214 10.89 6.80 6.96
C PRO A 214 9.40 6.58 7.26
N ASP A 215 9.05 5.33 7.52
CA ASP A 215 7.69 4.93 7.89
C ASP A 215 7.71 4.29 9.28
N PRO A 216 7.49 5.08 10.34
CA PRO A 216 7.55 4.58 11.71
C PRO A 216 6.56 3.44 11.98
N ALA A 217 5.41 3.43 11.32
CA ALA A 217 4.40 2.38 11.52
C ALA A 217 4.86 1.05 10.93
N LEU A 218 5.37 1.07 9.69
CA LEU A 218 5.88 -0.12 9.03
C LEU A 218 7.17 -0.64 9.69
N GLU A 219 8.05 0.28 10.10
CA GLU A 219 9.26 -0.04 10.87
C GLU A 219 8.94 -0.69 12.21
N ALA A 220 7.93 -0.19 12.91
CA ALA A 220 7.50 -0.76 14.18
C ALA A 220 6.91 -2.16 14.00
N VAL A 221 6.16 -2.42 12.92
CA VAL A 221 5.69 -3.78 12.59
C VAL A 221 6.88 -4.70 12.32
N LEU A 222 7.84 -4.28 11.49
CA LEU A 222 9.03 -5.07 11.18
C LEU A 222 9.84 -5.39 12.44
N HIS A 223 10.05 -4.41 13.32
CA HIS A 223 10.78 -4.60 14.57
C HIS A 223 10.05 -5.57 15.51
N ARG A 224 8.75 -5.34 15.77
CA ARG A 224 7.99 -6.18 16.71
C ARG A 224 7.81 -7.59 16.18
N CYS A 225 7.54 -7.77 14.90
CA CYS A 225 7.17 -9.08 14.33
C CYS A 225 8.34 -9.83 13.67
N GLY A 226 9.44 -9.15 13.34
CA GLY A 226 10.61 -9.75 12.68
C GLY A 226 11.73 -10.18 13.64
N ALA A 227 11.70 -9.75 14.91
CA ALA A 227 12.64 -10.21 15.91
C ALA A 227 12.31 -11.65 16.34
N ARG A 228 13.27 -12.55 16.14
CA ARG A 228 13.30 -13.90 16.72
C ARG A 228 13.80 -13.84 18.16
#